data_AF-A0A7Y5U9P2-F1
#
_entry.id   AF-A0A7Y5U9P2-F1
#
_cell.length_a   1.000
_cell.length_b   1.000
_cell.length_c   1.000
_cell.angle_alpha   90.00
_cell.angle_beta   90.00
_cell.angle_gamma   90.00
#
_symmetry.space_group_name_H-M   'P 1'
#
loop_
_entity.id
_entity.type
_entity.pdbx_description
1 polymer ?
#
loop_
_entity_poly.entity_id
_entity_poly.type
_entity_poly.pdbx_seq_one_letter_code
_entity_poly.pdbx_strand_id
1 'polypeptide(L)'
;MSIGLIGAGALSIGVGCKGASSASGECLSYSCDEDGAKAMLWATVDETYQPSERAKTALGQVIDAGASKMKQDQGFTPESFELARQNMKKFLDEVPEGGEDPLGPAAEDLAKKTAKICPIFPFC
;
A
#
# COMPACT_ATOMS: atom_id res chain seq x y z
N MET A 1 25.28 -17.08 -45.74
CA MET A 1 24.31 -16.25 -46.48
C MET A 1 22.94 -16.88 -46.30
N SER A 2 21.98 -16.07 -45.88
CA SER A 2 20.52 -16.23 -46.06
C SER A 2 19.84 -17.49 -45.52
N ILE A 3 19.15 -17.35 -44.38
CA ILE A 3 17.86 -18.03 -44.18
C ILE A 3 16.86 -16.96 -43.76
N GLY A 4 15.92 -16.69 -44.66
CA GLY A 4 14.82 -15.77 -44.48
C GLY A 4 13.62 -16.42 -43.78
N LEU A 5 12.96 -15.60 -42.98
CA LEU A 5 11.51 -15.37 -42.82
C LEU A 5 10.47 -16.51 -43.02
N ILE A 6 9.59 -16.55 -42.00
CA ILE A 6 8.15 -16.86 -41.98
C ILE A 6 7.75 -18.32 -41.63
N GLY A 7 7.28 -18.47 -40.39
CA GLY A 7 6.42 -19.55 -39.95
C GLY A 7 5.52 -19.03 -38.85
N ALA A 8 4.47 -18.30 -39.24
CA ALA A 8 3.45 -17.77 -38.36
C ALA A 8 2.65 -18.90 -37.70
N GLY A 9 2.45 -18.78 -36.38
CA GLY A 9 1.42 -19.54 -35.66
C GLY A 9 1.85 -19.99 -34.28
N ALA A 10 1.60 -19.16 -33.27
CA ALA A 10 1.01 -19.59 -32.00
C ALA A 10 0.86 -18.42 -31.01
N LEU A 11 -0.32 -18.39 -30.39
CA LEU A 11 -0.61 -17.90 -29.04
C LEU A 11 -0.72 -16.39 -28.79
N SER A 12 -1.97 -15.94 -28.87
CA SER A 12 -2.57 -14.86 -28.10
C SER A 12 -2.21 -14.95 -26.62
N ILE A 13 -1.50 -13.98 -26.03
CA ILE A 13 -1.76 -13.49 -24.65
C ILE A 13 -1.15 -12.09 -24.46
N GLY A 14 -1.97 -11.12 -24.05
CA GLY A 14 -1.59 -10.10 -23.08
C GLY A 14 -0.66 -8.97 -23.52
N VAL A 15 -1.21 -7.92 -24.16
CA VAL A 15 -0.65 -6.57 -24.00
C VAL A 15 -1.76 -5.61 -23.60
N GLY A 16 -2.26 -5.84 -22.38
CA GLY A 16 -2.91 -4.78 -21.60
C GLY A 16 -1.85 -4.15 -20.70
N CYS A 17 -0.88 -3.44 -21.27
CA CYS A 17 -0.01 -2.57 -20.49
C CYS A 17 -0.86 -1.46 -19.87
N LYS A 18 -1.27 -1.63 -18.62
CA LYS A 18 -1.87 -0.57 -17.81
C LYS A 18 -1.15 -0.46 -16.46
N GLY A 19 0.18 -0.41 -16.53
CA GLY A 19 1.01 0.18 -15.49
C GLY A 19 1.53 1.51 -16.06
N ALA A 20 0.94 2.62 -15.64
CA ALA A 20 1.43 3.94 -16.01
C ALA A 20 2.80 4.16 -15.33
N SER A 21 3.87 4.18 -16.12
CA SER A 21 5.19 4.64 -15.68
C SER A 21 5.26 6.16 -15.83
N SER A 22 5.71 6.88 -14.79
CA SER A 22 6.02 8.32 -14.88
C SER A 22 7.54 8.54 -15.03
N ALA A 23 7.92 9.73 -15.51
CA ALA A 23 9.30 10.12 -15.83
C ALA A 23 10.21 10.40 -14.61
N SER A 24 9.70 10.33 -13.37
CA SER A 24 10.51 10.25 -12.13
C SER A 24 10.53 8.84 -11.50
N GLY A 25 9.83 7.88 -12.13
CA GLY A 25 10.14 6.46 -12.06
C GLY A 25 9.56 5.65 -10.89
N GLU A 26 9.27 6.19 -9.72
CA GLU A 26 9.02 5.31 -8.56
C GLU A 26 7.54 5.06 -8.22
N CYS A 27 6.92 4.18 -9.02
CA CYS A 27 6.13 3.05 -8.51
C CYS A 27 7.03 1.77 -8.51
N LEU A 28 8.32 1.86 -8.17
CA LEU A 28 9.35 0.87 -8.60
C LEU A 28 9.27 -0.53 -7.97
N SER A 29 8.31 -0.83 -7.09
CA SER A 29 8.11 -2.22 -6.61
C SER A 29 6.64 -2.62 -6.41
N TYR A 30 5.72 -1.67 -6.44
CA TYR A 30 4.30 -1.91 -6.24
C TYR A 30 3.55 -1.31 -7.42
N SER A 31 2.56 -2.05 -7.92
CA SER A 31 1.69 -1.53 -8.98
C SER A 31 0.99 -0.25 -8.50
N CYS A 32 0.82 0.77 -9.36
CA CYS A 32 0.08 1.97 -8.99
C CYS A 32 -1.45 1.69 -8.99
N ASP A 33 -1.88 0.76 -8.14
CA ASP A 33 -3.26 0.33 -7.96
C ASP A 33 -3.55 0.01 -6.49
N GLU A 34 -4.76 -0.48 -6.22
CA GLU A 34 -5.25 -0.76 -4.88
C GLU A 34 -4.40 -1.81 -4.15
N ASP A 35 -4.00 -2.87 -4.84
CA ASP A 35 -3.18 -3.93 -4.25
C ASP A 35 -1.76 -3.43 -3.98
N GLY A 36 -1.19 -2.63 -4.88
CA GLY A 36 0.11 -2.02 -4.64
C GLY A 36 0.12 -1.00 -3.49
N ALA A 37 -0.96 -0.23 -3.31
CA ALA A 37 -1.10 0.68 -2.18
C ALA A 37 -1.15 -0.09 -0.85
N LYS A 38 -1.92 -1.18 -0.79
CA LYS A 38 -1.99 -2.05 0.39
C LYS A 38 -0.65 -2.71 0.68
N ALA A 39 0.02 -3.23 -0.34
CA ALA A 39 1.32 -3.88 -0.20
C ALA A 39 2.41 -2.92 0.29
N MET A 40 2.41 -1.68 -0.18
CA MET A 40 3.32 -0.63 0.30
C MET A 40 3.07 -0.28 1.77
N LEU A 41 1.80 -0.15 2.17
CA LEU A 41 1.44 0.13 3.56
C LEU A 41 1.83 -1.02 4.49
N TRP A 42 1.59 -2.28 4.09
CA TRP A 42 2.03 -3.44 4.85
C TRP A 42 3.54 -3.55 4.96
N ALA A 43 4.28 -3.32 3.87
CA ALA A 43 5.73 -3.30 3.92
C ALA A 43 6.25 -2.22 4.89
N THR A 44 5.61 -1.05 4.94
CA THR A 44 5.97 0.00 5.90
C THR A 44 5.74 -0.42 7.35
N VAL A 45 4.67 -1.18 7.62
CA VAL A 45 4.41 -1.76 8.95
C VAL A 45 5.46 -2.81 9.29
N ASP A 46 5.74 -3.74 8.37
CA ASP A 46 6.68 -4.85 8.54
C ASP A 46 8.14 -4.38 8.68
N GLU A 47 8.49 -3.21 8.13
CA GLU A 47 9.79 -2.56 8.34
C GLU A 47 10.00 -2.13 9.81
N THR A 48 8.91 -1.89 10.56
CA THR A 48 8.95 -1.28 11.89
C THR A 48 8.52 -2.24 13.01
N TYR A 49 7.50 -3.06 12.76
CA TYR A 49 6.93 -4.00 13.73
C TYR A 49 6.77 -5.39 13.11
N GLN A 50 6.79 -6.42 13.95
CA GLN A 50 6.17 -7.71 13.61
C GLN A 50 4.74 -7.72 14.14
N PRO A 51 3.72 -7.39 13.31
CA PRO A 51 2.35 -7.26 13.78
C PRO A 51 1.80 -8.61 14.28
N SER A 52 1.16 -8.58 15.45
CA SER A 52 0.35 -9.69 15.96
C SER A 52 -0.87 -9.95 15.05
N GLU A 53 -1.51 -11.11 15.16
CA GLU A 53 -2.75 -11.40 14.39
C GLU A 53 -3.87 -10.40 14.68
N ARG A 54 -3.91 -9.87 15.92
CA ARG A 54 -4.82 -8.79 16.31
C ARG A 54 -4.51 -7.50 15.56
N ALA A 55 -3.25 -7.08 15.58
CA ALA A 55 -2.80 -5.90 14.85
C ALA A 55 -3.06 -6.05 13.35
N LYS A 56 -2.77 -7.22 12.76
CA LYS A 56 -3.01 -7.51 11.34
C LYS A 56 -4.47 -7.33 10.96
N THR A 57 -5.38 -7.83 11.79
CA THR A 57 -6.82 -7.74 11.54
C THR A 57 -7.28 -6.28 11.57
N ALA A 58 -6.92 -5.52 12.62
CA ALA A 58 -7.36 -4.14 12.78
C ALA A 58 -6.70 -3.19 11.76
N LEU A 59 -5.39 -3.29 11.54
CA LEU A 59 -4.68 -2.52 10.51
C LEU A 59 -5.13 -2.89 9.10
N GLY A 60 -5.43 -4.16 8.84
CA GLY A 60 -5.95 -4.60 7.55
C GLY A 60 -7.24 -3.87 7.18
N GLN A 61 -8.16 -3.71 8.13
CA GLN A 61 -9.39 -2.94 7.91
C GLN A 61 -9.10 -1.46 7.59
N VAL A 62 -8.14 -0.85 8.28
CA VAL A 62 -7.75 0.54 8.02
C VAL A 62 -7.06 0.69 6.67
N ILE A 63 -6.15 -0.22 6.33
CA ILE A 63 -5.42 -0.23 5.06
C ILE A 63 -6.39 -0.45 3.90
N ASP A 64 -7.37 -1.35 4.04
CA ASP A 64 -8.42 -1.56 3.04
C ASP A 64 -9.30 -0.33 2.86
N ALA A 65 -9.75 0.28 3.96
CA ALA A 65 -10.52 1.52 3.93
C ALA A 65 -9.72 2.67 3.29
N GLY A 66 -8.43 2.77 3.62
CA GLY A 66 -7.52 3.75 3.07
C GLY A 66 -7.30 3.60 1.57
N ALA A 67 -7.01 2.39 1.11
CA ALA A 67 -6.83 2.10 -0.32
C ALA A 67 -8.13 2.36 -1.11
N SER A 68 -9.29 2.00 -0.56
CA SER A 68 -10.59 2.31 -1.17
C SER A 68 -10.85 3.82 -1.24
N LYS A 69 -10.48 4.58 -0.19
CA LYS A 69 -10.61 6.04 -0.17
C LYS A 69 -9.64 6.72 -1.15
N MET A 70 -8.39 6.25 -1.26
CA MET A 70 -7.43 6.72 -2.26
C MET A 70 -7.99 6.59 -3.67
N LYS A 71 -8.61 5.45 -3.98
CA LYS A 71 -9.27 5.19 -5.27
C LYS A 71 -10.37 6.21 -5.58
N GLN A 72 -11.10 6.67 -4.57
CA GLN A 72 -12.21 7.61 -4.72
C GLN A 72 -11.75 9.08 -4.83
N ASP A 73 -10.76 9.49 -4.03
CA ASP A 73 -10.41 10.91 -3.85
C ASP A 73 -9.26 11.38 -4.75
N GLN A 74 -8.16 10.62 -4.85
CA GLN A 74 -6.90 11.08 -5.47
C GLN A 74 -6.37 10.15 -6.58
N GLY A 75 -6.91 8.94 -6.67
CA GLY A 75 -6.34 7.88 -7.49
C GLY A 75 -5.02 7.34 -6.93
N PHE A 76 -4.51 6.32 -7.59
CA PHE A 76 -3.25 5.66 -7.25
C PHE A 76 -2.11 6.34 -8.01
N THR A 77 -1.59 7.43 -7.44
CA THR A 77 -0.47 8.20 -7.99
C THR A 77 0.74 8.05 -7.08
N PRO A 78 1.97 8.29 -7.57
CA PRO A 78 3.16 8.28 -6.72
C PRO A 78 3.05 9.23 -5.52
N GLU A 79 2.44 10.41 -5.73
CA GLU A 79 2.23 11.40 -4.65
C GLU A 79 1.26 10.90 -3.58
N SER A 80 0.16 10.24 -3.98
CA SER A 80 -0.80 9.70 -3.02
C SER A 80 -0.23 8.50 -2.26
N PHE A 81 0.62 7.69 -2.90
CA PHE A 81 1.37 6.62 -2.24
C PHE A 81 2.36 7.16 -1.22
N GLU A 82 3.18 8.15 -1.57
CA GLU A 82 4.15 8.74 -0.67
C GLU A 82 3.46 9.40 0.53
N LEU A 83 2.35 10.11 0.29
CA LEU A 83 1.52 10.68 1.35
C LEU A 83 0.98 9.58 2.29
N ALA A 84 0.47 8.48 1.74
CA ALA A 84 -0.02 7.35 2.52
C ALA A 84 1.10 6.68 3.33
N ARG A 85 2.28 6.51 2.75
CA ARG A 85 3.46 5.97 3.42
C ARG A 85 3.89 6.84 4.60
N GLN A 86 4.03 8.15 4.39
CA GLN A 86 4.44 9.08 5.43
C GLN A 86 3.44 9.13 6.59
N ASN A 87 2.15 9.09 6.26
CA ASN A 87 1.09 9.05 7.25
C ASN A 87 1.11 7.74 8.06
N MET A 88 1.39 6.60 7.42
CA MET A 88 1.56 5.32 8.12
C MET A 88 2.79 5.34 9.03
N LYS A 89 3.94 5.86 8.54
CA LYS A 89 5.14 6.01 9.36
C LYS A 89 4.89 6.85 10.61
N LYS A 90 4.21 8.00 10.47
CA LYS A 90 3.84 8.84 11.61
C LYS A 90 2.97 8.11 12.63
N PHE A 91 2.00 7.31 12.17
CA PHE A 91 1.20 6.48 13.07
C PHE A 91 2.08 5.49 13.84
N LEU A 92 2.98 4.78 13.14
CA LEU A 92 3.89 3.82 13.76
C LEU A 92 4.86 4.49 14.76
N ASP A 93 5.33 5.70 14.48
CA ASP A 93 6.16 6.49 15.41
C ASP A 93 5.42 6.89 16.71
N GLU A 94 4.09 6.96 16.69
CA GLU A 94 3.29 7.22 17.89
C GLU A 94 3.02 5.96 18.73
N VAL A 95 3.27 4.78 18.16
CA VAL A 95 3.06 3.51 18.87
C VAL A 95 4.24 3.26 19.82
N PRO A 96 3.99 3.01 21.11
CA PRO A 96 5.08 2.70 22.04
C PRO A 96 5.76 1.39 21.65
N GLU A 97 7.09 1.33 21.67
CA GLU A 97 7.85 0.12 21.30
C GLU A 97 7.83 -1.00 22.36
N GLY A 98 7.24 -0.74 23.53
CA GLY A 98 7.23 -1.67 24.66
C GLY A 98 5.94 -2.49 24.79
N GLY A 99 6.08 -3.75 25.21
CA GLY A 99 4.96 -4.65 25.50
C GLY A 99 4.94 -5.90 24.59
N GLU A 100 4.03 -6.82 24.88
CA GLU A 100 3.88 -8.07 24.11
C GLU A 100 3.17 -7.84 22.75
N ASP A 101 2.30 -6.83 22.67
CA ASP A 101 1.57 -6.44 21.46
C ASP A 101 1.38 -4.91 21.42
N PRO A 102 2.44 -4.14 21.15
CA PRO A 102 2.38 -2.68 21.15
C PRO A 102 1.46 -2.12 20.07
N LEU A 103 1.44 -2.77 18.90
CA LEU A 103 0.71 -2.31 17.72
C LEU A 103 -0.79 -2.66 17.76
N GLY A 104 -1.18 -3.76 18.40
CA GLY A 104 -2.57 -4.23 18.42
C GLY A 104 -3.58 -3.19 18.94
N PRO A 105 -3.39 -2.63 20.15
CA PRO A 105 -4.28 -1.60 20.68
C PRO A 105 -4.32 -0.34 19.82
N ALA A 106 -3.16 0.12 19.33
CA ALA A 106 -3.08 1.31 18.48
C ALA A 106 -3.78 1.09 17.12
N ALA A 107 -3.63 -0.10 16.54
CA ALA A 107 -4.31 -0.52 15.32
C ALA A 107 -5.84 -0.55 15.51
N GLU A 108 -6.32 -1.03 16.66
CA GLU A 108 -7.75 -1.00 16.98
C GLU A 108 -8.28 0.42 17.18
N ASP A 109 -7.52 1.30 17.81
CA ASP A 109 -7.89 2.71 17.94
C ASP A 109 -7.94 3.39 16.57
N LEU A 110 -7.03 3.03 15.66
CA LEU A 110 -7.06 3.49 14.28
C LEU A 110 -8.32 3.00 13.55
N ALA A 111 -8.64 1.71 13.68
CA ALA A 111 -9.84 1.10 13.09
C ALA A 111 -11.16 1.68 13.64
N LYS A 112 -11.18 2.04 14.93
CA LYS A 112 -12.33 2.68 15.60
C LYS A 112 -12.38 4.20 15.40
N LYS A 113 -11.41 4.78 14.71
CA LYS A 113 -11.25 6.23 14.52
C LYS A 113 -11.06 7.02 15.81
N THR A 114 -10.52 6.37 16.84
CA THR A 114 -10.22 6.96 18.15
C THR A 114 -8.74 7.32 18.30
N ALA A 115 -7.90 6.94 17.33
CA ALA A 115 -6.48 7.28 17.32
C ALA A 115 -6.25 8.80 17.15
N LYS A 116 -5.24 9.33 17.85
CA LYS A 116 -4.87 10.76 17.79
C LYS A 116 -4.41 11.21 16.41
N ILE A 117 -3.88 10.29 15.60
CA ILE A 117 -3.44 10.54 14.23
C ILE A 117 -4.64 10.77 13.26
N CYS A 118 -5.86 10.36 13.59
CA CYS A 118 -7.01 10.39 12.67
C CYS A 118 -7.33 11.76 12.03
N PRO A 119 -7.17 12.92 12.71
CA PRO A 119 -7.35 14.22 12.09
C PRO A 119 -6.31 14.55 11.00
N ILE A 120 -5.15 13.90 11.03
CA ILE A 120 -4.04 14.12 10.07
C ILE A 120 -3.79 12.90 9.17
N PHE A 121 -4.43 11.77 9.46
CA PHE A 121 -4.40 10.54 8.69
C PHE A 121 -5.64 10.51 7.79
N PRO A 122 -5.54 10.85 6.49
CA PRO A 122 -6.69 11.01 5.60
C PRO A 122 -7.41 9.69 5.27
N PHE A 123 -6.94 8.58 5.83
CA PHE A 123 -7.45 7.22 5.66
C PHE A 123 -8.11 6.67 6.94
N CYS A 124 -8.15 7.49 7.99
CA CYS A 124 -9.13 7.38 9.07
C CYS A 124 -10.43 8.08 8.60
#